data_AF-A0A2M7GCL9-F1
#
_entry.id   AF-A0A2M7GCL9-F1
#
_cell.length_a   1.000
_cell.length_b   1.000
_cell.length_c   1.000
_cell.angle_alpha   90.00
_cell.angle_beta   90.00
_cell.angle_gamma   90.00
#
_symmetry.space_group_name_H-M   'P 1'
#
loop_
_entity.id
_entity.type
_entity.pdbx_description
1 polymer ?
#
loop_
_entity_poly.entity_id
_entity_poly.type
_entity_poly.pdbx_seq_one_letter_code
_entity_poly.pdbx_strand_id
1 'polypeptide(L)'
;MTNSTSKTPTEDEMLLEYDFSKGERGKFYKPLSKGYSVTITHPGGTTTTEHYKLIDGAVLLDPDVRAYFPDSESVNTALRSLIKIMANIPARGKRYVQRPQSAHRVSEK
;
A
#
# COMPACT_ATOMS: atom_id res chain seq x y z
N MET A 1 9.61 -15.00 51.76
CA MET A 1 10.67 -14.04 51.38
C MET A 1 11.31 -14.55 50.11
N THR A 2 10.93 -14.03 48.94
CA THR A 2 11.39 -14.50 47.64
C THR A 2 12.66 -13.74 47.24
N ASN A 3 13.77 -14.45 47.15
CA ASN A 3 15.06 -13.89 46.74
C ASN A 3 15.08 -13.74 45.21
N SER A 4 14.93 -12.51 44.72
CA SER A 4 15.07 -12.18 43.30
C SER A 4 16.55 -12.03 42.96
N THR A 5 17.19 -13.14 42.58
CA THR A 5 18.57 -13.16 42.09
C THR A 5 18.60 -12.59 40.67
N SER A 6 18.98 -11.32 40.50
CA SER A 6 19.25 -10.72 39.19
C SER A 6 20.55 -11.30 38.62
N LYS A 7 20.42 -12.38 37.85
CA LYS A 7 21.53 -12.98 37.11
C LYS A 7 21.91 -12.01 35.98
N THR A 8 23.10 -11.40 36.06
CA THR A 8 23.66 -10.64 34.94
C THR A 8 23.90 -11.59 33.77
N PRO A 9 23.33 -11.34 32.59
CA PRO A 9 23.51 -12.19 31.42
C PRO A 9 25.00 -12.19 31.04
N THR A 10 25.55 -13.37 30.77
CA THR A 10 26.91 -13.51 30.20
C THR A 10 26.94 -12.89 28.80
N GLU A 11 28.10 -12.43 28.31
CA GLU A 11 28.23 -11.73 27.02
C GLU A 11 27.63 -12.52 25.82
N ASP A 12 27.58 -13.85 25.90
CA ASP A 12 27.01 -14.74 24.87
C ASP A 12 25.50 -15.06 25.06
N GLU A 13 24.88 -14.68 26.18
CA GLU A 13 23.44 -14.92 26.41
C GLU A 13 22.61 -13.77 25.85
N MET A 14 21.70 -14.06 24.91
CA MET A 14 20.75 -13.07 24.41
C MET A 14 19.94 -12.47 25.57
N LEU A 15 19.97 -11.14 25.66
CA LEU A 15 19.17 -10.39 26.62
C LEU A 15 17.69 -10.74 26.45
N LEU A 16 16.97 -10.92 27.57
CA LEU A 16 15.54 -11.27 27.57
C LEU A 16 14.68 -10.27 26.80
N GLU A 17 15.11 -9.01 26.70
CA GLU A 17 14.47 -7.95 25.92
C GLU A 17 14.47 -8.22 24.41
N TYR A 18 15.36 -9.09 23.95
CA TYR A 18 15.51 -9.50 22.55
C TYR A 18 14.92 -10.90 22.31
N ASP A 19 14.00 -11.38 23.17
CA ASP A 19 13.21 -12.59 22.91
C ASP A 19 12.14 -12.33 21.83
N PHE A 20 12.45 -12.71 20.59
CA PHE A 20 11.54 -12.60 19.46
C PHE A 20 10.69 -13.87 19.23
N SER A 21 10.62 -14.81 20.18
CA SER A 21 9.85 -16.06 20.03
C SER A 21 8.35 -15.85 19.74
N LYS A 22 7.80 -14.70 20.16
CA LYS A 22 6.41 -14.27 19.90
C LYS A 22 6.28 -13.36 18.67
N GLY A 23 7.35 -13.18 17.91
CA GLY A 23 7.41 -12.28 16.76
C GLY A 23 6.60 -12.79 15.57
N GLU A 24 5.77 -11.92 14.99
CA GLU A 24 5.03 -12.17 13.76
C GLU A 24 5.73 -11.49 12.58
N ARG A 25 6.27 -12.28 11.64
CA ARG A 25 6.92 -11.75 10.44
C ARG A 25 5.92 -10.92 9.63
N GLY A 26 6.27 -9.66 9.36
CA GLY A 26 5.48 -8.77 8.50
C GLY A 26 4.31 -8.05 9.17
N LYS A 27 4.08 -8.19 10.48
CA LYS A 27 2.95 -7.54 11.18
C LYS A 27 2.80 -6.03 10.90
N PHE A 28 3.92 -5.33 10.73
CA PHE A 28 3.97 -3.87 10.54
C PHE A 28 4.37 -3.44 9.12
N TYR A 29 4.24 -4.30 8.10
CA TYR A 29 4.68 -3.95 6.74
C TYR A 29 3.80 -2.88 6.07
N LYS A 30 2.47 -2.95 6.23
CA LYS A 30 1.55 -1.99 5.60
C LYS A 30 1.77 -0.55 6.08
N PRO A 31 1.91 -0.28 7.40
CA PRO A 31 2.20 1.06 7.89
C PRO A 31 3.52 1.65 7.37
N LEU A 32 4.53 0.82 7.07
CA LEU A 32 5.84 1.30 6.61
C LEU A 32 5.76 2.14 5.32
N SER A 33 4.79 1.84 4.46
CA SER A 33 4.53 2.61 3.24
C SER A 33 4.13 4.06 3.49
N LYS A 34 3.58 4.38 4.67
CA LYS A 34 3.19 5.74 5.06
C LYS A 34 4.40 6.60 5.48
N GLY A 35 5.57 5.98 5.54
CA GLY A 35 6.79 6.58 6.07
C GLY A 35 6.92 6.40 7.59
N TYR A 36 8.15 6.53 8.07
CA TYR A 36 8.53 6.35 9.46
C TYR A 36 9.68 7.31 9.80
N SER A 37 9.82 7.60 11.10
CA SER A 37 10.90 8.43 11.61
C SER A 37 11.86 7.56 12.40
N VAL A 38 13.16 7.70 12.16
CA VAL A 38 14.21 7.03 12.91
C VAL A 38 14.89 8.05 13.78
N THR A 39 14.88 7.81 15.09
CA THR A 39 15.49 8.69 16.08
C THR A 39 16.74 8.01 16.62
N ILE A 40 17.91 8.58 16.30
CA ILE A 40 19.23 8.08 16.72
C ILE A 40 19.68 8.93 17.90
N THR A 41 19.92 8.28 19.05
CA THR A 41 20.49 8.94 20.23
C THR A 41 21.99 8.70 20.27
N HIS A 42 22.77 9.77 20.28
CA HIS A 42 24.23 9.71 20.27
C HIS A 42 24.81 9.78 21.70
N PRO A 43 26.04 9.27 21.91
CA PRO A 43 26.77 9.49 23.15
C PRO A 43 26.99 11.00 23.36
N GLY A 44 26.45 11.55 24.45
CA GLY A 44 26.40 13.00 24.69
C GLY A 44 24.99 13.59 24.74
N GLY A 45 23.95 12.77 24.52
CA GLY A 45 22.55 13.15 24.72
C GLY A 45 21.93 13.91 23.55
N THR A 46 22.65 14.09 22.44
CA THR A 46 22.10 14.65 21.21
C THR A 46 21.29 13.60 20.46
N THR A 47 20.27 14.04 19.75
CA THR A 47 19.37 13.17 19.00
C THR A 47 19.22 13.64 17.56
N THR A 48 19.39 12.74 16.59
CA THR A 48 19.11 12.98 15.17
C THR A 48 17.82 12.27 14.79
N THR A 49 16.87 12.98 14.18
CA THR A 49 15.63 12.36 13.66
C THR A 49 15.60 12.46 12.15
N GLU A 50 15.58 11.30 11.49
CA GLU A 50 15.51 11.18 10.04
C GLU A 50 14.15 10.64 9.62
N HIS A 51 13.56 11.23 8.58
CA HIS A 51 12.24 10.84 8.07
C HIS A 51 12.37 10.05 6.78
N TYR A 52 12.04 8.76 6.81
CA TYR A 52 12.04 7.88 5.66
C TYR A 52 10.61 7.70 5.17
N LYS A 53 10.30 8.23 3.99
CA LYS A 53 9.04 8.00 3.29
C LYS A 53 9.34 7.48 1.89
N LEU A 54 8.39 6.75 1.31
CA LEU A 54 8.45 6.51 -0.13
C LEU A 54 8.51 7.86 -0.84
N ILE A 55 9.40 7.96 -1.84
CA ILE A 55 9.44 9.12 -2.72
C ILE A 55 8.08 9.29 -3.40
N ASP A 56 7.69 10.53 -3.70
CA ASP A 56 6.42 10.79 -4.36
C ASP A 56 6.36 10.02 -5.71
N GLY A 57 5.23 9.36 -5.95
CA GLY A 57 5.05 8.47 -7.10
C GLY A 57 5.60 7.04 -6.96
N ALA A 58 6.28 6.68 -5.86
CA ALA A 58 6.67 5.29 -5.61
C ALA A 58 5.47 4.45 -5.14
N VAL A 59 5.28 3.28 -5.75
CA VAL A 59 4.26 2.30 -5.39
C VAL A 59 4.95 0.98 -5.03
N LEU A 60 4.68 0.48 -3.82
CA LEU A 60 5.14 -0.83 -3.40
C LEU A 60 4.16 -1.89 -3.89
N LEU A 61 4.64 -2.89 -4.63
CA LEU A 61 3.83 -4.03 -5.04
C LEU A 61 3.68 -5.01 -3.88
N ASP A 62 2.45 -5.48 -3.66
CA ASP A 62 2.21 -6.58 -2.73
C ASP A 62 2.90 -7.88 -3.22
N PRO A 63 3.27 -8.81 -2.32
CA PRO A 63 4.04 -10.00 -2.69
C PRO A 63 3.38 -10.90 -3.74
N ASP A 64 2.05 -11.01 -3.69
CA ASP A 64 1.25 -11.76 -4.66
C ASP A 64 1.23 -11.08 -6.04
N VAL A 65 1.15 -9.75 -6.08
CA VAL A 65 1.23 -8.98 -7.34
C VAL A 65 2.63 -9.08 -7.94
N ARG A 66 3.69 -9.04 -7.11
CA ARG A 66 5.08 -9.16 -7.55
C ARG A 66 5.39 -10.50 -8.21
N ALA A 67 4.66 -11.56 -7.86
CA ALA A 67 4.80 -12.86 -8.51
C ALA A 67 4.46 -12.81 -10.02
N TYR A 68 3.62 -11.86 -10.44
CA TYR A 68 3.23 -11.64 -11.84
C TYR A 68 3.95 -10.43 -12.46
N PHE A 69 4.25 -9.41 -11.66
CA PHE A 69 4.91 -8.18 -12.10
C PHE A 69 6.21 -7.95 -11.33
N PRO A 70 7.37 -8.39 -11.86
CA PRO A 70 8.63 -8.36 -11.12
C PRO A 70 9.15 -6.93 -10.84
N ASP A 71 8.79 -5.96 -11.69
CA ASP A 71 9.26 -4.58 -11.65
C ASP A 71 8.20 -3.58 -12.14
N SER A 72 8.56 -2.29 -12.03
CA SER A 72 7.71 -1.17 -12.47
C SER A 72 7.52 -1.10 -13.98
N GLU A 73 8.46 -1.60 -14.79
CA GLU A 73 8.32 -1.56 -16.25
C GLU A 73 7.21 -2.51 -16.73
N SER A 74 7.16 -3.71 -16.15
CA SER A 74 6.12 -4.71 -16.41
C SER A 74 4.73 -4.19 -16.03
N VAL A 75 4.58 -3.61 -14.83
CA VAL A 75 3.32 -3.00 -14.37
C VAL A 75 2.88 -1.88 -15.32
N ASN A 76 3.79 -0.95 -15.63
CA ASN A 76 3.47 0.20 -16.47
C ASN A 76 3.10 -0.21 -17.90
N THR A 77 3.74 -1.23 -18.44
CA THR A 77 3.42 -1.77 -19.76
C THR A 77 2.02 -2.36 -19.80
N ALA A 78 1.63 -3.13 -18.79
CA ALA A 78 0.29 -3.68 -18.67
C ALA A 78 -0.78 -2.59 -18.52
N LEU A 79 -0.58 -1.64 -17.60
CA LEU A 79 -1.53 -0.53 -17.39
C LEU A 79 -1.67 0.35 -18.64
N ARG A 80 -0.58 0.67 -19.34
CA ARG A 80 -0.63 1.41 -20.60
C ARG A 80 -1.37 0.64 -21.69
N SER A 81 -1.19 -0.67 -21.75
CA SER A 81 -1.92 -1.52 -22.69
C SER A 81 -3.43 -1.50 -22.40
N LEU A 82 -3.81 -1.56 -21.13
CA LEU A 82 -5.20 -1.41 -20.71
C LEU A 82 -5.77 -0.03 -21.07
N ILE A 83 -5.03 1.05 -20.84
CA ILE A 83 -5.43 2.41 -21.22
C ILE A 83 -5.70 2.50 -22.73
N LYS A 84 -4.85 1.89 -23.58
CA LYS A 84 -5.06 1.85 -25.03
C LYS A 84 -6.34 1.10 -25.42
N ILE A 85 -6.61 -0.03 -24.78
CA ILE A 85 -7.84 -0.80 -25.01
C ILE A 85 -9.04 0.07 -24.63
N MET A 86 -9.03 0.67 -23.44
CA MET A 86 -10.13 1.50 -22.93
C MET A 86 -10.40 2.72 -23.81
N ALA A 87 -9.37 3.38 -24.34
CA ALA A 87 -9.51 4.51 -25.25
C ALA A 87 -10.26 4.13 -26.55
N ASN A 88 -10.18 2.86 -26.95
CA ASN A 88 -10.82 2.33 -28.15
C ASN A 88 -12.18 1.68 -27.88
N ILE A 89 -12.64 1.64 -26.62
CA ILE A 89 -13.99 1.15 -26.32
C ILE A 89 -14.98 2.25 -26.73
N PRO A 90 -15.83 2.03 -27.75
CA PRO A 90 -16.84 3.01 -28.10
C PRO A 90 -17.74 3.19 -26.88
N ALA A 91 -17.92 4.44 -26.44
CA ALA A 91 -18.84 4.76 -25.36
C ALA A 91 -20.16 4.05 -25.64
N ARG A 92 -20.57 3.10 -24.78
CA ARG A 92 -21.87 2.45 -24.91
C ARG A 92 -22.91 3.55 -24.79
N GLY A 93 -23.35 4.06 -25.93
CA GLY A 93 -24.39 5.07 -26.01
C GLY A 93 -25.57 4.54 -25.22
N LYS A 94 -25.99 5.28 -24.21
CA LYS A 94 -27.31 5.11 -23.62
C LYS A 94 -28.32 5.36 -24.74
N ARG A 95 -28.73 4.30 -25.46
CA ARG A 95 -29.89 4.34 -26.35
C ARG A 95 -31.12 4.37 -25.46
N TYR A 96 -31.38 5.51 -24.84
CA TYR A 96 -32.73 5.84 -24.42
C TYR A 96 -33.47 6.19 -25.71
N VAL A 97 -34.16 5.19 -26.27
CA VAL A 97 -35.06 5.41 -27.41
C VAL A 97 -36.17 6.32 -26.89
N GLN A 98 -36.08 7.62 -27.19
CA GLN A 98 -37.24 8.49 -27.04
C GLN A 98 -38.29 7.98 -28.03
N ARG A 99 -39.30 7.32 -27.46
CA ARG A 99 -40.49 6.88 -28.17
C ARG A 99 -41.11 8.15 -28.81
N PRO A 100 -41.25 8.24 -30.14
CA PRO A 100 -41.87 9.41 -30.74
C PRO A 100 -43.31 9.51 -30.20
N GLN A 101 -43.65 10.64 -29.58
CA GLN A 101 -45.03 10.94 -29.24
C GLN A 101 -45.83 10.99 -30.54
N SER A 102 -46.75 10.04 -30.68
CA SER A 102 -47.74 10.02 -31.74
C SER A 102 -48.52 11.32 -31.74
N ALA A 103 -48.39 12.08 -32.83
CA ALA A 103 -49.19 13.25 -33.11
C ALA A 103 -50.67 12.85 -33.21
N HIS A 104 -51.43 13.05 -32.13
CA HIS A 104 -52.88 13.16 -32.27
C HIS A 104 -53.18 14.52 -32.90
N ARG A 105 -53.19 14.50 -34.23
CA ARG A 105 -53.87 15.49 -35.06
C ARG A 105 -55.37 15.31 -34.78
N VAL A 106 -55.92 16.11 -33.87
CA VAL A 106 -57.37 16.31 -33.80
C VAL A 106 -57.67 17.51 -34.68
N SER A 107 -58.22 17.24 -35.86
CA SER A 107 -58.91 18.22 -36.68
C SER A 107 -60.39 17.89 -36.60
N GLU A 108 -61.20 18.95 -36.48
CA GLU A 108 -62.66 19.02 -36.67
C GLU A 108 -63.50 18.45 -35.51
N LYS A 109 -64.52 19.15 -35.00
CA LYS A 109 -65.46 20.09 -35.64
C LYS A 109 -66.04 21.07 -34.60
#